data_AF-A0A7D9K409-F1
#
_entry.id   AF-A0A7D9K409-F1
#
_cell.length_a   1.000
_cell.length_b   1.000
_cell.length_c   1.000
_cell.angle_alpha   90.00
_cell.angle_beta   90.00
_cell.angle_gamma   90.00
#
_symmetry.space_group_name_H-M   'P 1'
#
loop_
_entity.id
_entity.type
_entity.pdbx_description
1 polymer ?
#
loop_
_entity_poly.entity_id
_entity_poly.type
_entity_poly.pdbx_seq_one_letter_code
_entity_poly.pdbx_strand_id
1 'polypeptide(L)'
;MWSPITIFCRRICLLPPTPPHSRLLSKDCHKGKPFMPGESCKYRCKPGYRPSGLYTRELYRKGDFVQRCLKGGTWTNKRCVLLTCPVHDPKIFRWYNCTLGSTFGSVCRLACPGEKVREVRCGAEGKWDKKLQFCSTKGSCPQPNLNEGILSKGCGKHPRPRDECEITCGTRLMAPVVQGDSLKREVKAIVCSPFLQWYPDLSAIRCIAKCQPDLFQDEYCDGINNNEECQFDGGDCCDPDSSCSGNDCECRDVTSPNYGPIASSGDDDRNSS
;
A
#
# COMPACT_ATOMS: atom_id res chain seq x y z
N MET A 1 40.82 -11.76 60.09
CA MET A 1 40.90 -11.52 58.64
C MET A 1 39.58 -11.93 58.02
N TRP A 2 38.79 -10.97 57.52
CA TRP A 2 37.60 -11.26 56.73
C TRP A 2 37.99 -11.19 55.25
N SER A 3 37.62 -12.22 54.47
CA SER A 3 37.79 -12.18 53.01
C SER A 3 36.82 -11.17 52.40
N PRO A 4 37.20 -10.43 51.35
CA PRO A 4 36.28 -9.51 50.69
C PRO A 4 35.13 -10.29 50.03
N ILE A 5 33.91 -10.10 50.52
CA ILE A 5 32.70 -10.66 49.89
C ILE A 5 32.39 -9.81 48.66
N THR A 6 32.48 -10.40 47.47
CA THR A 6 32.02 -9.77 46.24
C THR A 6 30.51 -10.01 46.10
N ILE A 7 29.72 -8.98 46.38
CA ILE A 7 28.26 -9.02 46.22
C ILE A 7 27.91 -8.48 44.83
N PHE A 8 27.26 -9.28 44.00
CA PHE A 8 26.75 -8.86 42.69
C PHE A 8 25.25 -9.08 42.60
N CYS A 9 24.49 -7.99 42.41
CA CYS A 9 23.08 -8.07 42.11
C CYS A 9 22.90 -8.47 40.65
N ARG A 10 22.20 -9.58 40.40
CA ARG A 10 21.80 -9.99 39.05
C ARG A 10 20.29 -9.87 38.92
N ARG A 11 19.85 -9.26 37.83
CA ARG A 11 18.44 -9.26 37.47
C ARG A 11 18.05 -10.64 36.96
N ILE A 12 16.92 -11.13 37.45
CA ILE A 12 16.34 -12.44 37.13
C ILE A 12 14.96 -12.20 36.53
N CYS A 13 14.47 -13.16 35.76
CA CYS A 13 13.11 -13.09 35.25
C CYS A 13 12.15 -13.81 36.20
N LEU A 14 10.94 -13.30 36.34
CA LEU A 14 9.85 -14.04 36.97
C LEU A 14 9.30 -15.09 36.00
N LEU A 15 8.15 -15.67 36.33
CA LEU A 15 7.42 -16.58 35.44
C LEU A 15 7.30 -15.98 34.03
N PRO A 16 7.54 -16.77 32.98
CA PRO A 16 7.49 -16.27 31.62
C PRO A 16 6.05 -15.88 31.24
N PRO A 17 5.87 -14.76 30.52
CA PRO A 17 4.55 -14.42 30.01
C PRO A 17 4.11 -15.49 29.02
N THR A 18 2.82 -15.81 28.99
CA THR A 18 2.24 -16.66 27.95
C THR A 18 1.76 -15.79 26.80
N PRO A 19 2.41 -15.80 25.62
CA PRO A 19 1.98 -14.97 24.51
C PRO A 19 0.56 -15.32 24.05
N PRO A 20 -0.25 -14.33 23.63
CA PRO A 20 -1.54 -14.59 23.01
C PRO A 20 -1.42 -15.58 21.85
N HIS A 21 -2.46 -16.41 21.68
CA HIS A 21 -2.50 -17.46 20.65
C HIS A 21 -1.32 -18.45 20.68
N SER A 22 -0.74 -18.67 21.86
CA SER A 22 0.29 -19.69 22.06
C SER A 22 -0.10 -20.69 23.14
N ARG A 23 0.65 -21.79 23.22
CA ARG A 23 0.63 -22.77 24.31
C ARG A 23 2.06 -23.02 24.78
N LEU A 24 2.26 -23.11 26.09
CA LEU A 24 3.54 -23.49 26.66
C LEU A 24 3.80 -24.99 26.42
N LEU A 25 5.02 -25.33 25.98
CA LEU A 25 5.47 -26.72 25.79
C LEU A 25 6.41 -27.17 26.91
N SER A 26 7.22 -26.26 27.46
CA SER A 26 8.13 -26.59 28.56
C SER A 26 7.38 -26.82 29.86
N LYS A 27 7.52 -28.02 30.45
CA LYS A 27 6.82 -28.40 31.69
C LYS A 27 7.30 -27.62 32.93
N ASP A 28 8.58 -27.29 32.98
CA ASP A 28 9.20 -26.65 34.16
C ASP A 28 9.00 -25.12 34.20
N CYS A 29 8.45 -24.54 33.14
CA CYS A 29 8.24 -23.11 33.03
C CYS A 29 7.01 -22.58 33.78
N HIS A 30 6.22 -23.48 34.41
CA HIS A 30 5.11 -23.13 35.29
C HIS A 30 5.46 -23.21 36.80
N LYS A 31 6.63 -23.76 37.15
CA LYS A 31 7.03 -23.94 38.55
C LYS A 31 7.53 -22.58 39.04
N GLY A 32 6.89 -22.00 40.05
CA GLY A 32 7.06 -20.63 40.56
C GLY A 32 8.43 -20.26 41.14
N LYS A 33 9.52 -20.64 40.47
CA LYS A 33 10.89 -20.20 40.75
C LYS A 33 11.28 -19.10 39.76
N PRO A 34 12.09 -18.11 40.18
CA PRO A 34 12.70 -17.16 39.26
C PRO A 34 13.67 -17.82 38.29
N PHE A 35 13.83 -17.23 37.11
CA PHE A 35 14.66 -17.71 36.02
C PHE A 35 15.94 -16.89 35.89
N MET A 36 17.07 -17.58 35.76
CA MET A 36 18.38 -16.97 35.54
C MET A 36 18.52 -16.47 34.10
N PRO A 37 19.29 -15.39 33.85
CA PRO A 37 19.60 -14.95 32.49
C PRO A 37 20.16 -16.09 31.64
N GLY A 38 19.57 -16.28 30.45
CA GLY A 38 19.90 -17.36 29.53
C GLY A 38 18.92 -18.54 29.56
N GLU A 39 18.18 -18.74 30.67
CA GLU A 39 17.14 -19.77 30.73
C GLU A 39 16.01 -19.48 29.76
N SER A 40 15.31 -20.54 29.34
CA SER A 40 14.39 -20.44 28.22
C SER A 40 13.19 -21.37 28.31
N CYS A 41 12.07 -20.89 27.80
CA CYS A 41 10.80 -21.59 27.78
C CYS A 41 10.31 -21.72 26.34
N LYS A 42 9.89 -22.94 25.98
CA LYS A 42 9.44 -23.27 24.63
C LYS A 42 7.92 -23.18 24.55
N TYR A 43 7.44 -22.55 23.49
CA TYR A 43 6.03 -22.33 23.18
C TYR A 43 5.71 -22.82 21.78
N ARG A 44 4.41 -23.03 21.52
CA ARG A 44 3.86 -23.28 20.18
C ARG A 44 2.70 -22.35 19.90
N CYS A 45 2.69 -21.74 18.72
CA CYS A 45 1.53 -20.98 18.24
C CYS A 45 0.35 -21.91 17.93
N LYS A 46 -0.86 -21.44 18.24
CA LYS A 46 -2.12 -22.10 17.87
C LYS A 46 -2.27 -22.11 16.34
N PRO A 47 -3.07 -23.03 15.76
CA PRO A 47 -3.36 -23.05 14.34
C PRO A 47 -3.82 -21.68 13.83
N GLY A 48 -3.33 -21.26 12.66
CA GLY A 48 -3.59 -19.93 12.10
C GLY A 48 -2.59 -18.85 12.51
N TYR A 49 -1.62 -19.17 13.37
CA TYR A 49 -0.59 -18.24 13.83
C TYR A 49 0.82 -18.80 13.64
N ARG A 50 1.78 -17.89 13.52
CA ARG A 50 3.22 -18.19 13.42
C ARG A 50 4.05 -17.34 14.39
N PRO A 51 5.26 -17.78 14.76
CA PRO A 51 6.17 -16.96 15.54
C PRO A 51 6.60 -15.66 14.83
N SER A 52 6.81 -14.59 15.61
CA SER A 52 7.26 -13.28 15.13
C SER A 52 8.78 -13.20 14.92
N GLY A 53 9.22 -12.71 13.76
CA GLY A 53 10.63 -12.54 13.40
C GLY A 53 11.20 -13.72 12.60
N LEU A 54 12.52 -13.77 12.49
CA LEU A 54 13.24 -14.79 11.71
C LEU A 54 13.38 -16.10 12.49
N TYR A 55 13.13 -17.23 11.81
CA TYR A 55 13.25 -18.58 12.36
C TYR A 55 13.69 -19.57 11.28
N THR A 56 14.21 -20.72 11.73
CA THR A 56 14.43 -21.84 10.82
C THR A 56 13.09 -22.32 10.23
N ARG A 57 13.12 -22.79 8.98
CA ARG A 57 11.94 -23.27 8.26
C ARG A 57 11.21 -24.40 9.01
N GLU A 58 11.94 -25.20 9.78
CA GLU A 58 11.37 -26.28 10.60
C GLU A 58 10.57 -25.74 11.81
N LEU A 59 11.15 -24.82 12.58
CA LEU A 59 10.47 -24.18 13.71
C LEU A 59 9.26 -23.36 13.24
N TYR A 60 9.40 -22.68 12.11
CA TYR A 60 8.32 -21.95 11.45
C TYR A 60 7.14 -22.86 11.12
N ARG A 61 7.40 -24.02 10.48
CA ARG A 61 6.34 -25.01 10.14
C ARG A 61 5.66 -25.60 11.37
N LYS A 62 6.41 -25.87 12.44
CA LYS A 62 5.86 -26.40 13.70
C LYS A 62 5.15 -25.32 14.54
N GLY A 63 5.33 -24.05 14.22
CA GLY A 63 4.86 -22.91 15.01
C GLY A 63 5.58 -22.77 16.36
N ASP A 64 6.72 -23.42 16.53
CA ASP A 64 7.46 -23.47 17.80
C ASP A 64 8.37 -22.24 17.93
N PHE A 65 8.43 -21.66 19.13
CA PHE A 65 9.38 -20.58 19.45
C PHE A 65 9.85 -20.66 20.89
N VAL A 66 10.94 -19.93 21.17
CA VAL A 66 11.58 -19.90 22.49
C VAL A 66 11.57 -18.48 23.01
N GLN A 67 11.10 -18.29 24.25
CA GLN A 67 11.37 -17.10 25.01
C GLN A 67 12.57 -17.31 25.92
N ARG A 68 13.45 -16.32 26.02
CA ARG A 68 14.69 -16.39 26.81
C ARG A 68 14.73 -15.26 27.82
N CYS A 69 15.15 -15.56 29.05
CA CYS A 69 15.40 -14.55 30.07
C CYS A 69 16.67 -13.76 29.72
N LEU A 70 16.57 -12.45 29.63
CA LEU A 70 17.67 -11.54 29.29
C LEU A 70 18.41 -11.09 30.55
N LYS A 71 19.67 -10.63 30.38
CA LYS A 71 20.49 -10.08 31.49
C LYS A 71 19.81 -8.93 32.25
N GLY A 72 18.88 -8.23 31.59
CA GLY A 72 18.10 -7.14 32.19
C GLY A 72 16.94 -7.58 33.09
N GLY A 73 16.69 -8.89 33.27
CA GLY A 73 15.57 -9.42 34.04
C GLY A 73 14.22 -9.42 33.29
N THR A 74 14.26 -9.36 31.96
CA THR A 74 13.07 -9.35 31.10
C THR A 74 13.12 -10.49 30.10
N TRP A 75 11.95 -10.96 29.66
CA TRP A 75 11.85 -12.01 28.65
C TRP A 75 11.96 -11.43 27.23
N THR A 76 12.44 -12.23 26.28
CA THR A 76 12.38 -11.87 24.86
C THR A 76 10.93 -11.69 24.39
N ASN A 77 10.67 -10.61 23.65
CA ASN A 77 9.32 -10.26 23.19
C ASN A 77 8.93 -11.01 21.90
N LYS A 78 8.86 -12.34 21.98
CA LYS A 78 8.35 -13.18 20.89
C LYS A 78 6.86 -13.42 21.04
N ARG A 79 6.12 -13.23 19.95
CA ARG A 79 4.65 -13.35 19.89
C ARG A 79 4.20 -14.22 18.72
N CYS A 80 2.97 -14.73 18.82
CA CYS A 80 2.30 -15.39 17.71
C CYS A 80 1.57 -14.34 16.87
N VAL A 81 1.98 -14.19 15.62
CA VAL A 81 1.35 -13.29 14.64
C VAL A 81 0.46 -14.09 13.71
N LEU A 82 -0.64 -13.48 13.29
CA LEU A 82 -1.60 -14.12 12.40
C LEU A 82 -0.91 -14.51 11.08
N LEU A 83 -1.22 -15.70 10.57
CA LEU A 83 -0.72 -16.13 9.28
C LEU A 83 -1.38 -15.31 8.17
N THR A 84 -0.60 -15.00 7.16
CA THR A 84 -1.06 -14.35 5.94
C THR A 84 -0.71 -15.24 4.74
N CYS A 85 -1.64 -15.32 3.81
CA CYS A 85 -1.44 -15.94 2.51
C CYS A 85 -0.82 -14.95 1.52
N PRO A 86 -0.13 -15.43 0.47
CA PRO A 86 0.38 -14.56 -0.58
C PRO A 86 -0.74 -13.76 -1.23
N VAL A 87 -0.48 -12.50 -1.58
CA VAL A 87 -1.43 -11.70 -2.36
C VAL A 87 -1.64 -12.40 -3.71
N HIS A 88 -2.88 -12.45 -4.19
CA HIS A 88 -3.16 -12.99 -5.53
C HIS A 88 -2.57 -12.07 -6.61
N ASP A 89 -2.59 -12.52 -7.86
CA ASP A 89 -2.06 -11.76 -9.00
C ASP A 89 -2.55 -10.29 -8.97
N PRO A 90 -1.64 -9.30 -8.95
CA PRO A 90 -2.00 -7.89 -9.00
C PRO A 90 -2.90 -7.54 -10.20
N LYS A 91 -2.81 -8.28 -11.31
CA LYS A 91 -3.70 -8.04 -12.46
C LYS A 91 -5.17 -8.31 -12.14
N ILE A 92 -5.46 -9.16 -11.15
CA ILE A 92 -6.83 -9.53 -10.79
C ILE A 92 -7.30 -8.98 -9.44
N PHE A 93 -6.45 -8.25 -8.70
CA PHE A 93 -6.74 -7.80 -7.34
C PHE A 93 -8.04 -7.00 -7.22
N ARG A 94 -8.44 -6.35 -8.32
CA ARG A 94 -9.58 -5.43 -8.40
C ARG A 94 -10.93 -6.14 -8.59
N TRP A 95 -10.91 -7.43 -8.88
CA TRP A 95 -12.12 -8.17 -9.25
C TRP A 95 -12.53 -9.22 -8.22
N TYR A 96 -11.70 -9.49 -7.21
CA TYR A 96 -12.07 -10.32 -6.09
C TYR A 96 -12.12 -9.50 -4.79
N ASN A 97 -12.99 -9.91 -3.88
CA ASN A 97 -13.07 -9.33 -2.54
C ASN A 97 -12.83 -10.42 -1.49
N CYS A 98 -12.09 -10.08 -0.45
CA CYS A 98 -11.76 -10.99 0.64
C CYS A 98 -12.37 -10.51 1.96
N THR A 99 -12.87 -11.44 2.77
CA THR A 99 -13.50 -11.10 4.06
C THR A 99 -12.54 -10.49 5.07
N LEU A 100 -11.27 -10.91 5.08
CA LEU A 100 -10.24 -10.46 6.04
C LEU A 100 -8.88 -10.24 5.35
N GLY A 101 -8.89 -9.59 4.18
CA GLY A 101 -7.70 -9.42 3.35
C GLY A 101 -7.06 -10.78 3.03
N SER A 102 -5.75 -10.90 3.20
CA SER A 102 -5.02 -12.16 3.00
C SER A 102 -4.75 -12.95 4.28
N THR A 103 -5.44 -12.66 5.39
CA THR A 103 -5.17 -13.30 6.68
C THR A 103 -5.79 -14.70 6.80
N PHE A 104 -5.32 -15.50 7.76
CA PHE A 104 -5.84 -16.84 8.04
C PHE A 104 -7.37 -16.84 8.22
N GLY A 105 -8.03 -17.78 7.55
CA GLY A 105 -9.49 -17.91 7.57
C GLY A 105 -10.22 -16.97 6.60
N SER A 106 -9.51 -16.00 5.98
CA SER A 106 -10.07 -15.12 4.96
C SER A 106 -10.58 -15.93 3.77
N VAL A 107 -11.74 -15.52 3.25
CA VAL A 107 -12.38 -16.10 2.07
C VAL A 107 -12.44 -15.05 0.99
N CYS A 108 -11.76 -15.30 -0.13
CA CYS A 108 -11.75 -14.41 -1.30
C CYS A 108 -12.70 -14.94 -2.36
N ARG A 109 -13.55 -14.06 -2.91
CA ARG A 109 -14.56 -14.38 -3.92
C ARG A 109 -14.41 -13.50 -5.15
N LEU A 110 -14.40 -14.14 -6.32
CA LEU A 110 -14.43 -13.50 -7.64
C LEU A 110 -15.77 -13.87 -8.30
N ALA A 111 -16.60 -12.86 -8.54
CA ALA A 111 -17.84 -13.02 -9.29
C ALA A 111 -17.52 -13.16 -10.79
N CYS A 112 -18.11 -14.17 -11.42
CA CYS A 112 -17.94 -14.45 -12.85
C CYS A 112 -19.31 -14.43 -13.53
N PRO A 113 -19.56 -13.52 -14.48
CA PRO A 113 -20.83 -13.47 -15.22
C PRO A 113 -21.14 -14.78 -15.94
N GLY A 114 -22.33 -15.33 -15.72
CA GLY A 114 -22.76 -16.58 -16.35
C GLY A 114 -22.03 -17.84 -15.86
N GLU A 115 -21.23 -17.75 -14.80
CA GLU A 115 -20.46 -18.86 -14.24
C GLU A 115 -20.64 -18.97 -12.72
N LYS A 116 -20.17 -20.09 -12.16
CA LYS A 116 -20.06 -20.23 -10.69
C LYS A 116 -18.98 -19.31 -10.14
N VAL A 117 -19.29 -18.63 -9.04
CA VAL A 117 -18.35 -17.81 -8.26
C VAL A 117 -17.08 -18.61 -7.93
N ARG A 118 -15.92 -17.99 -8.11
CA ARG A 118 -14.63 -18.58 -7.73
C ARG A 118 -14.31 -18.15 -6.30
N GLU A 119 -14.06 -19.12 -5.43
CA GLU A 119 -13.81 -18.89 -4.01
C GLU A 119 -12.53 -19.60 -3.58
N VAL A 120 -11.70 -18.94 -2.76
CA VAL A 120 -10.51 -19.54 -2.12
C VAL A 120 -10.45 -19.14 -0.65
N ARG A 121 -9.80 -19.97 0.17
CA ARG A 121 -9.67 -19.77 1.62
C ARG A 121 -8.23 -19.82 2.07
N CYS A 122 -7.83 -18.86 2.92
CA CYS A 122 -6.49 -18.84 3.50
C CYS A 122 -6.36 -19.86 4.63
N GLY A 123 -5.53 -20.88 4.43
CA GLY A 123 -5.34 -22.01 5.34
C GLY A 123 -4.32 -21.77 6.45
N ALA A 124 -4.27 -22.71 7.40
CA ALA A 124 -3.44 -22.64 8.61
C ALA A 124 -1.93 -22.76 8.37
N GLU A 125 -1.50 -22.95 7.12
CA GLU A 125 -0.09 -22.94 6.71
C GLU A 125 0.34 -21.61 6.05
N GLY A 126 -0.56 -20.61 5.98
CA GLY A 126 -0.30 -19.39 5.22
C GLY A 126 -0.32 -19.63 3.71
N LYS A 127 -1.15 -20.57 3.25
CA LYS A 127 -1.38 -20.88 1.84
C LYS A 127 -2.86 -20.92 1.54
N TRP A 128 -3.23 -20.50 0.34
CA TRP A 128 -4.59 -20.68 -0.17
C TRP A 128 -4.86 -22.17 -0.37
N ASP A 129 -6.09 -22.60 -0.05
CA ASP A 129 -6.59 -23.97 -0.26
C ASP A 129 -6.48 -24.42 -1.72
N LYS A 130 -6.66 -23.48 -2.66
CA LYS A 130 -6.47 -23.66 -4.09
C LYS A 130 -6.09 -22.34 -4.76
N LYS A 131 -5.63 -22.42 -6.01
CA LYS A 131 -5.36 -21.23 -6.83
C LYS A 131 -6.68 -20.55 -7.18
N LEU A 132 -6.76 -19.23 -6.96
CA LEU A 132 -7.89 -18.44 -7.41
C LEU A 132 -7.89 -18.41 -8.94
N GLN A 133 -8.79 -19.18 -9.54
CA GLN A 133 -8.96 -19.22 -10.98
C GLN A 133 -9.69 -17.98 -11.45
N PHE A 134 -9.27 -17.46 -12.60
CA PHE A 134 -9.97 -16.37 -13.25
C PHE A 134 -11.24 -16.87 -13.95
N CYS A 135 -12.14 -15.96 -14.30
CA CYS A 135 -13.36 -16.29 -15.03
C CYS A 135 -13.03 -16.81 -16.45
N SER A 136 -13.87 -17.70 -16.98
CA SER A 136 -13.79 -18.23 -18.34
C SER A 136 -14.77 -17.51 -19.27
N THR A 137 -15.09 -16.24 -18.97
CA THR A 137 -16.09 -15.44 -19.66
C THR A 137 -15.84 -15.48 -21.17
N LYS A 138 -16.85 -15.92 -21.92
CA LYS A 138 -16.81 -15.89 -23.39
C LYS A 138 -17.13 -14.49 -23.89
N GLY A 139 -16.40 -14.04 -24.90
CA GLY A 139 -16.58 -12.73 -25.52
C GLY A 139 -15.32 -11.88 -25.45
N SER A 140 -15.46 -10.63 -25.86
CA SER A 140 -14.40 -9.63 -25.84
C SER A 140 -14.93 -8.30 -25.32
N CYS A 141 -14.08 -7.52 -24.68
CA CYS A 141 -14.37 -6.12 -24.42
C CYS A 141 -14.59 -5.37 -25.75
N PRO A 142 -15.43 -4.31 -25.75
CA PRO A 142 -15.57 -3.44 -26.91
C PRO A 142 -14.23 -2.73 -27.21
N GLN A 143 -14.10 -2.18 -28.40
CA GLN A 143 -12.99 -1.25 -28.67
C GLN A 143 -13.07 -0.07 -27.68
N PRO A 144 -11.95 0.34 -27.07
CA PRO A 144 -11.99 1.36 -26.02
C PRO A 144 -12.37 2.71 -26.64
N ASN A 145 -13.44 3.30 -26.11
CA ASN A 145 -13.83 4.67 -26.42
C ASN A 145 -13.16 5.60 -25.41
N LEU A 146 -12.02 6.17 -25.78
CA LEU A 146 -11.20 7.00 -24.89
C LEU A 146 -11.55 8.48 -25.06
N ASN A 147 -11.41 9.23 -23.97
CA ASN A 147 -11.54 10.69 -23.99
C ASN A 147 -10.47 11.32 -24.90
N GLU A 148 -10.78 12.50 -25.44
CA GLU A 148 -9.87 13.26 -26.30
C GLU A 148 -8.52 13.51 -25.61
N GLY A 149 -7.42 13.42 -26.38
CA GLY A 149 -6.06 13.56 -25.87
C GLY A 149 -5.45 12.29 -25.25
N ILE A 150 -6.24 11.22 -25.06
CA ILE A 150 -5.73 9.91 -24.64
C ILE A 150 -5.48 9.03 -25.87
N LEU A 151 -4.29 8.46 -25.95
CA LEU A 151 -3.87 7.53 -26.97
C LEU A 151 -3.78 6.13 -26.38
N SER A 152 -4.21 5.13 -27.14
CA SER A 152 -4.08 3.71 -26.78
C SER A 152 -3.12 2.97 -27.70
N LYS A 153 -2.36 2.02 -27.14
CA LYS A 153 -1.44 1.16 -27.89
C LYS A 153 -1.58 -0.29 -27.43
N GLY A 154 -1.58 -1.22 -28.41
CA GLY A 154 -1.64 -2.65 -28.13
C GLY A 154 -3.05 -3.18 -27.86
N CYS A 155 -4.09 -2.38 -28.08
CA CYS A 155 -5.48 -2.81 -28.01
C CYS A 155 -5.75 -3.81 -29.15
N GLY A 156 -5.93 -5.09 -28.83
CA GLY A 156 -6.31 -6.10 -29.82
C GLY A 156 -7.68 -5.81 -30.46
N LYS A 157 -7.95 -6.39 -31.64
CA LYS A 157 -9.27 -6.27 -32.31
C LYS A 157 -10.42 -6.88 -31.48
N HIS A 158 -10.12 -7.93 -30.71
CA HIS A 158 -11.06 -8.63 -29.83
C HIS A 158 -10.43 -8.88 -28.45
N PRO A 159 -10.28 -7.83 -27.61
CA PRO A 159 -9.62 -7.94 -26.30
C PRO A 159 -10.38 -8.90 -25.39
N ARG A 160 -9.70 -9.92 -24.90
CA ARG A 160 -10.25 -10.91 -23.97
C ARG A 160 -10.06 -10.46 -22.53
N PRO A 161 -10.81 -11.02 -21.57
CA PRO A 161 -10.57 -10.76 -20.16
C PRO A 161 -9.09 -10.98 -19.76
N ARG A 162 -8.52 -10.03 -19.01
CA ARG A 162 -7.09 -9.82 -18.68
C ARG A 162 -6.21 -9.20 -19.76
N ASP A 163 -6.71 -9.00 -20.99
CA ASP A 163 -5.93 -8.26 -21.98
C ASP A 163 -5.77 -6.82 -21.51
N GLU A 164 -4.55 -6.31 -21.66
CA GLU A 164 -4.15 -4.98 -21.26
C GLU A 164 -3.91 -4.15 -22.51
N CYS A 165 -4.31 -2.89 -22.47
CA CYS A 165 -3.97 -1.90 -23.47
C CYS A 165 -3.25 -0.74 -22.80
N GLU A 166 -2.08 -0.39 -23.31
CA GLU A 166 -1.30 0.73 -22.82
C GLU A 166 -2.01 2.03 -23.20
N ILE A 167 -2.07 2.97 -22.27
CA ILE A 167 -2.63 4.30 -22.52
C ILE A 167 -1.62 5.38 -22.16
N THR A 168 -1.58 6.42 -22.97
CA THR A 168 -0.71 7.60 -22.80
C THR A 168 -1.48 8.86 -23.16
N CYS A 169 -1.04 10.00 -22.66
CA CYS A 169 -1.52 11.29 -23.17
C CYS A 169 -0.82 11.65 -24.48
N GLY A 170 -1.43 12.53 -25.28
CA GLY A 170 -0.89 12.98 -26.57
C GLY A 170 0.49 13.66 -26.47
N THR A 171 0.84 14.16 -25.29
CA THR A 171 2.15 14.74 -24.97
C THR A 171 2.82 13.98 -23.82
N ARG A 172 4.16 13.96 -23.83
CA ARG A 172 4.97 13.33 -22.78
C ARG A 172 4.92 14.09 -21.44
N LEU A 173 4.59 15.37 -21.50
CA LEU A 173 4.43 16.25 -20.33
C LEU A 173 3.17 15.95 -19.52
N MET A 174 2.27 15.10 -20.04
CA MET A 174 1.03 14.74 -19.37
C MET A 174 1.01 13.26 -18.98
N ALA A 175 0.21 12.93 -17.96
CA ALA A 175 -0.03 11.58 -17.50
C ALA A 175 -1.54 11.28 -17.43
N PRO A 176 -1.97 10.08 -17.84
CA PRO A 176 -3.34 9.62 -17.62
C PRO A 176 -3.54 9.31 -16.13
N VAL A 177 -4.54 9.97 -15.52
CA VAL A 177 -4.94 9.76 -14.13
C VAL A 177 -6.42 9.42 -14.03
N VAL A 178 -6.77 8.63 -13.02
CA VAL A 178 -8.17 8.38 -12.65
C VAL A 178 -8.56 9.32 -11.51
N GLN A 179 -9.61 10.09 -11.72
CA GLN A 179 -10.20 10.94 -10.69
C GLN A 179 -11.21 10.13 -9.87
N GLY A 180 -10.96 9.95 -8.56
CA GLY A 180 -11.86 9.25 -7.65
C GLY A 180 -11.50 9.46 -6.17
N ASP A 181 -12.54 9.60 -5.33
CA ASP A 181 -12.57 9.78 -3.86
C ASP A 181 -11.20 9.85 -3.15
N SER A 182 -10.52 10.99 -3.33
CA SER A 182 -9.34 11.45 -2.58
C SER A 182 -8.02 10.70 -2.79
N LEU A 183 -7.94 9.73 -3.73
CA LEU A 183 -6.67 9.09 -4.11
C LEU A 183 -6.55 9.01 -5.63
N LYS A 184 -6.00 10.08 -6.21
CA LYS A 184 -5.65 10.14 -7.62
C LYS A 184 -4.47 9.20 -7.92
N ARG A 185 -4.57 8.44 -9.01
CA ARG A 185 -3.59 7.42 -9.37
C ARG A 185 -3.28 7.52 -10.85
N GLU A 186 -1.99 7.63 -11.19
CA GLU A 186 -1.51 7.45 -12.56
C GLU A 186 -1.85 6.03 -13.04
N VAL A 187 -2.42 5.93 -14.24
CA VAL A 187 -2.82 4.66 -14.85
C VAL A 187 -2.21 4.52 -16.23
N LYS A 188 -1.25 3.61 -16.37
CA LYS A 188 -0.52 3.37 -17.63
C LYS A 188 -1.21 2.40 -18.58
N ALA A 189 -2.21 1.66 -18.10
CA ALA A 189 -2.91 0.68 -18.90
C ALA A 189 -4.37 0.48 -18.43
N ILE A 190 -5.24 0.20 -19.40
CA ILE A 190 -6.60 -0.29 -19.17
C ILE A 190 -6.63 -1.81 -19.33
N VAL A 191 -7.47 -2.49 -18.56
CA VAL A 191 -7.55 -3.95 -18.53
C VAL A 191 -8.97 -4.42 -18.78
N CYS A 192 -9.15 -5.39 -19.68
CA CYS A 192 -10.44 -5.99 -19.93
C CYS A 192 -10.86 -6.87 -18.76
N SER A 193 -11.99 -6.54 -18.12
CA SER A 193 -12.47 -7.24 -16.92
C SER A 193 -13.23 -8.54 -17.25
N PRO A 194 -13.53 -9.38 -16.24
CA PRO A 194 -14.44 -10.52 -16.40
C PRO A 194 -15.84 -10.17 -16.89
N PHE A 195 -16.23 -8.90 -16.79
CA PHE A 195 -17.55 -8.37 -17.14
C PHE A 195 -17.60 -7.82 -18.57
N LEU A 196 -16.54 -8.03 -19.36
CA LEU A 196 -16.38 -7.47 -20.71
C LEU A 196 -16.45 -5.94 -20.74
N GLN A 197 -16.01 -5.32 -19.64
CA GLN A 197 -15.89 -3.88 -19.47
C GLN A 197 -14.43 -3.51 -19.21
N TRP A 198 -14.00 -2.36 -19.72
CA TRP A 198 -12.67 -1.83 -19.44
C TRP A 198 -12.59 -1.31 -17.99
N TYR A 199 -11.43 -1.54 -17.39
CA TYR A 199 -11.08 -0.96 -16.10
C TYR A 199 -9.74 -0.21 -16.20
N PRO A 200 -9.56 0.95 -15.55
CA PRO A 200 -10.60 1.72 -14.86
C PRO A 200 -11.68 2.17 -15.84
N ASP A 201 -12.78 2.71 -15.31
CA ASP A 201 -13.81 3.30 -16.16
C ASP A 201 -13.18 4.37 -17.07
N LEU A 202 -13.37 4.24 -18.37
CA LEU A 202 -12.71 5.07 -19.38
C LEU A 202 -13.13 6.54 -19.25
N SER A 203 -14.37 6.82 -18.85
CA SER A 203 -14.87 8.18 -18.63
C SER A 203 -14.19 8.89 -17.46
N ALA A 204 -13.65 8.15 -16.49
CA ALA A 204 -12.97 8.70 -15.33
C ALA A 204 -11.48 9.02 -15.58
N ILE A 205 -10.95 8.68 -16.76
CA ILE A 205 -9.54 8.91 -17.11
C ILE A 205 -9.40 10.30 -17.74
N ARG A 206 -8.47 11.10 -17.20
CA ARG A 206 -8.12 12.43 -17.73
C ARG A 206 -6.61 12.54 -17.89
N CYS A 207 -6.19 13.37 -18.84
CA CYS A 207 -4.80 13.77 -18.98
C CYS A 207 -4.55 15.02 -18.14
N ILE A 208 -3.55 14.95 -17.27
CA ILE A 208 -3.10 16.08 -16.45
C ILE A 208 -1.62 16.33 -16.69
N ALA A 209 -1.15 17.55 -16.44
CA ALA A 209 0.28 17.85 -16.47
C ALA A 209 1.03 17.04 -15.40
N LYS A 210 2.21 16.53 -15.75
CA LYS A 210 3.14 15.95 -14.79
C LYS A 210 3.88 17.08 -14.10
N CYS A 211 4.07 16.94 -12.79
CA CYS A 211 4.92 17.84 -12.05
C CYS A 211 6.36 17.75 -12.55
N GLN A 212 6.98 18.90 -12.79
CA GLN A 212 8.40 19.03 -13.05
C GLN A 212 9.11 19.36 -11.73
N PRO A 213 9.92 18.43 -11.18
CA PRO A 213 10.58 18.65 -9.89
C PRO A 213 11.55 19.83 -9.88
N ASP A 214 12.15 20.15 -11.03
CA ASP A 214 13.12 21.24 -11.16
C ASP A 214 12.48 22.63 -11.12
N LEU A 215 11.15 22.68 -11.31
CA LEU A 215 10.32 23.90 -11.31
C LEU A 215 9.44 23.97 -10.05
N PHE A 216 9.54 23.00 -9.14
CA PHE A 216 8.65 22.93 -8.00
C PHE A 216 9.18 23.80 -6.87
N GLN A 217 8.37 24.77 -6.43
CA GLN A 217 8.70 25.65 -5.30
C GLN A 217 10.02 26.42 -5.53
N ASP A 218 10.15 27.05 -6.69
CA ASP A 218 11.34 27.77 -7.15
C ASP A 218 11.18 29.31 -7.14
N GLU A 219 10.15 29.82 -6.45
CA GLU A 219 9.75 31.24 -6.35
C GLU A 219 9.19 31.81 -7.67
N TYR A 220 8.82 30.93 -8.60
CA TYR A 220 8.22 31.27 -9.86
C TYR A 220 6.94 30.46 -10.07
N CYS A 221 5.87 31.09 -10.55
CA CYS A 221 4.64 30.37 -10.88
C CYS A 221 4.76 29.71 -12.26
N ASP A 222 5.09 28.42 -12.28
CA ASP A 222 5.13 27.61 -13.48
C ASP A 222 3.78 27.01 -13.83
N GLY A 223 3.20 27.44 -14.96
CA GLY A 223 1.91 26.95 -15.45
C GLY A 223 1.79 25.42 -15.58
N ILE A 224 2.91 24.72 -15.82
CA ILE A 224 2.94 23.25 -15.88
C ILE A 224 2.72 22.60 -14.51
N ASN A 225 3.21 23.23 -13.44
CA ASN A 225 3.03 22.82 -12.05
C ASN A 225 1.84 23.54 -11.39
N ASN A 226 1.22 24.53 -12.06
CA ASN A 226 0.01 25.20 -11.58
C ASN A 226 -1.27 24.33 -11.73
N ASN A 227 -1.26 23.21 -11.02
CA ASN A 227 -2.35 22.27 -10.91
C ASN A 227 -2.32 21.57 -9.53
N GLU A 228 -3.45 21.03 -9.13
CA GLU A 228 -3.63 20.43 -7.81
C GLU A 228 -2.64 19.28 -7.50
N GLU A 229 -2.18 18.51 -8.51
CA GLU A 229 -1.23 17.41 -8.26
C GLU A 229 0.15 17.89 -7.84
N CYS A 230 0.53 19.08 -8.31
CA CYS A 230 1.79 19.72 -7.98
C CYS A 230 1.59 20.80 -6.91
N GLN A 231 0.44 20.77 -6.21
CA GLN A 231 0.10 21.70 -5.14
C GLN A 231 0.18 23.17 -5.58
N PHE A 232 -0.24 23.44 -6.82
CA PHE A 232 -0.17 24.79 -7.42
C PHE A 232 1.26 25.34 -7.38
N ASP A 233 2.17 24.51 -7.87
CA ASP A 233 3.60 24.73 -7.89
C ASP A 233 4.27 24.84 -6.52
N GLY A 234 3.91 23.92 -5.62
CA GLY A 234 4.35 23.99 -4.22
C GLY A 234 3.77 25.18 -3.44
N GLY A 235 2.88 25.95 -4.07
CA GLY A 235 2.27 27.16 -3.52
C GLY A 235 2.69 28.44 -4.24
N ASP A 236 3.71 28.41 -5.10
CA ASP A 236 4.28 29.60 -5.74
C ASP A 236 3.24 30.33 -6.61
N CYS A 237 2.37 29.58 -7.28
CA CYS A 237 1.26 30.15 -8.05
C CYS A 237 0.15 30.79 -7.21
N CYS A 238 0.24 30.72 -5.88
CA CYS A 238 -0.69 31.34 -4.94
C CYS A 238 0.03 32.25 -3.93
N ASP A 239 1.34 32.43 -4.08
CA ASP A 239 2.16 33.35 -3.31
C ASP A 239 2.24 34.71 -4.04
N PRO A 240 1.79 35.82 -3.42
CA PRO A 240 1.87 37.15 -4.02
C PRO A 240 3.30 37.64 -4.29
N ASP A 241 4.29 37.08 -3.60
CA ASP A 241 5.70 37.46 -3.74
C ASP A 241 6.42 36.65 -4.84
N SER A 242 5.78 35.58 -5.36
CA SER A 242 6.35 34.76 -6.43
C SER A 242 6.31 35.49 -7.78
N SER A 243 7.37 35.30 -8.56
CA SER A 243 7.45 35.83 -9.92
C SER A 243 6.56 35.03 -10.87
N CYS A 244 6.03 35.66 -11.91
CA CYS A 244 5.28 34.96 -12.95
C CYS A 244 5.42 35.71 -14.28
N SER A 245 5.23 35.04 -15.42
CA SER A 245 5.22 35.71 -16.73
C SER A 245 4.17 35.10 -17.65
N GLY A 246 3.57 35.95 -18.49
CA GLY A 246 2.55 35.55 -19.45
C GLY A 246 1.17 35.34 -18.81
N ASN A 247 0.44 34.32 -19.27
CA ASN A 247 -0.95 34.08 -18.87
C ASN A 247 -1.10 33.10 -17.69
N ASP A 248 0.00 32.62 -17.12
CA ASP A 248 -0.03 31.58 -16.08
C ASP A 248 -0.02 32.13 -14.65
N CYS A 249 -0.09 33.46 -14.47
CA CYS A 249 -0.13 34.19 -13.19
C CYS A 249 -1.46 34.07 -12.41
N GLU A 250 -2.18 32.95 -12.49
CA GLU A 250 -3.46 32.77 -11.81
C GLU A 250 -3.35 31.72 -10.71
N CYS A 251 -3.70 32.08 -9.48
CA CYS A 251 -3.86 31.11 -8.40
C CYS A 251 -5.13 30.29 -8.63
N ARG A 252 -4.94 29.00 -8.95
CA ARG A 252 -6.04 28.05 -9.19
C ARG A 252 -6.50 27.31 -7.92
N ASP A 253 -5.85 27.55 -6.79
CA ASP A 253 -6.27 27.00 -5.51
C ASP A 253 -7.46 27.76 -4.95
N VAL A 254 -8.66 27.19 -5.10
CA VAL A 254 -9.91 27.78 -4.56
C VAL A 254 -9.94 27.91 -3.03
N THR A 255 -9.00 27.26 -2.33
CA THR A 255 -8.85 27.35 -0.88
C THR A 255 -7.82 28.40 -0.44
N SER A 256 -7.03 28.93 -1.38
CA SER A 256 -6.07 29.99 -1.11
C SER A 256 -6.78 31.34 -0.91
N PRO A 257 -6.32 32.19 0.02
CA PRO A 257 -6.81 33.56 0.15
C PRO A 257 -6.51 34.42 -1.08
N ASN A 258 -5.54 34.01 -1.91
CA ASN A 258 -5.12 34.72 -3.12
C ASN A 258 -5.71 34.10 -4.40
N TYR A 259 -6.80 33.34 -4.29
CA TYR A 259 -7.47 32.73 -5.44
C TYR A 259 -7.82 33.76 -6.52
N GLY A 260 -7.50 33.43 -7.78
CA GLY A 260 -7.71 34.30 -8.93
C GLY A 260 -6.42 34.92 -9.48
N PRO A 261 -6.52 35.98 -10.31
CA PRO A 261 -5.36 36.59 -10.96
C PRO A 261 -4.41 37.23 -9.93
N ILE A 262 -3.12 36.89 -10.01
CA ILE A 262 -2.05 37.55 -9.27
C ILE A 262 -1.52 38.71 -10.12
N ALA A 263 -1.30 39.87 -9.49
CA ALA A 263 -0.71 41.02 -10.17
C ALA A 263 0.73 40.66 -10.58
N SER A 264 1.01 40.64 -11.89
CA SER A 264 2.37 40.44 -12.38
C SER A 264 3.27 41.52 -11.79
N SER A 265 4.34 41.12 -11.09
CA SER A 265 5.39 42.03 -10.61
C SER A 265 6.13 42.60 -11.83
N GLY A 266 5.57 43.65 -12.45
CA GLY A 266 6.04 44.13 -13.75
C GLY A 266 5.46 45.44 -14.27
N ASP A 267 4.50 46.07 -13.61
CA ASP A 267 4.12 47.46 -13.89
C ASP A 267 4.21 48.27 -12.60
N ASP A 268 5.43 48.78 -12.32
CA ASP A 268 5.60 49.95 -11.48
C ASP A 268 4.80 51.09 -12.12
N ASP A 269 3.63 51.40 -11.56
CA ASP A 269 2.89 52.65 -11.78
C ASP A 269 3.74 53.83 -11.29
N ARG A 270 4.78 54.20 -12.06
CA ARG A 270 5.38 55.54 -12.02
C ARG A 270 4.56 56.47 -12.89
N ASN A 271 3.32 56.76 -12.48
CA ASN A 271 2.76 58.09 -12.77
C ASN A 271 1.51 58.40 -11.94
N SER A 272 1.69 59.04 -10.77
CA SER A 272 0.75 60.06 -10.27
C SER A 272 1.32 60.74 -9.03
N SER A 273 2.10 61.81 -9.26
CA SER A 273 2.10 63.09 -8.52
C SER A 273 3.14 64.03 -9.13
#